data_AF-A0A7J8XZQ2-F1
#
_entry.id   AF-A0A7J8XZQ2-F1
#
_cell.length_a   1.000
_cell.length_b   1.000
_cell.length_c   1.000
_cell.angle_alpha   90.00
_cell.angle_beta   90.00
_cell.angle_gamma   90.00
#
_symmetry.space_group_name_H-M   'P 1'
#
loop_
_entity.id
_entity.type
_entity.pdbx_description
1 polymer ?
#
loop_
_entity_poly.entity_id
_entity_poly.type
_entity_poly.pdbx_seq_one_letter_code
_entity_poly.pdbx_strand_id
1 'polypeptide(L)'
;MFEHKELVEGTWPWAYQALCFSCGYFAYDQQDMLQYRLYSGFIPSILIHHLVLLICFTLALYRRITINYLILTLICELHSVFLHVRKLRRMAGVRDAESRVVKVEWILNWIMFVFTRLVSHILITGKLIKDASKFEKGIEWPLAMLGMAGMNLLNAFLGIDLFNAFKKEKKPQQNNPKRHE
;
A
#
# COMPACT_ATOMS: atom_id res chain seq x y z
N MET A 1 -22.08 2.67 4.95
CA MET A 1 -21.04 1.70 5.36
C MET A 1 -21.65 0.31 5.19
N PHE A 2 -21.05 -0.57 4.37
CA PHE A 2 -21.64 -1.86 3.95
C PHE A 2 -21.96 -2.79 5.13
N GLU A 3 -22.86 -3.74 4.96
CA GLU A 3 -23.16 -4.74 5.99
C GLU A 3 -22.04 -5.78 6.12
N HIS A 4 -21.99 -6.51 7.25
CA HIS A 4 -20.96 -7.53 7.49
C HIS A 4 -21.13 -8.72 6.55
N LYS A 5 -22.37 -9.22 6.44
CA LYS A 5 -22.73 -10.37 5.60
C LYS A 5 -22.37 -10.17 4.14
N GLU A 6 -22.60 -8.97 3.62
CA GLU A 6 -22.26 -8.59 2.25
C GLU A 6 -20.74 -8.56 1.99
N LEU A 7 -19.93 -8.25 3.02
CA LEU A 7 -18.48 -8.21 2.87
C LEU A 7 -17.77 -9.56 3.13
N VAL A 8 -18.38 -10.42 3.96
CA VAL A 8 -17.80 -11.72 4.35
C VAL A 8 -18.28 -12.86 3.45
N GLU A 9 -19.59 -12.95 3.24
CA GLU A 9 -20.23 -14.05 2.49
C GLU A 9 -20.55 -13.66 1.04
N GLY A 10 -20.67 -12.36 0.76
CA GLY A 10 -20.91 -11.84 -0.58
C GLY A 10 -19.64 -11.69 -1.42
N THR A 11 -19.80 -11.75 -2.74
CA THR A 11 -18.76 -11.35 -3.71
C THR A 11 -19.39 -10.36 -4.68
N TRP A 12 -18.86 -9.14 -4.75
CA TRP A 12 -19.34 -8.15 -5.72
C TRP A 12 -18.99 -8.60 -7.16
N PRO A 13 -19.75 -8.15 -8.16
CA PRO A 13 -19.40 -8.41 -9.56
C PRO A 13 -17.95 -7.98 -9.83
N TRP A 14 -17.17 -8.86 -10.46
CA TRP A 14 -15.75 -8.66 -10.79
C TRP A 14 -14.77 -8.65 -9.62
N ALA A 15 -15.22 -8.71 -8.36
CA ALA A 15 -14.32 -8.69 -7.19
C ALA A 15 -13.37 -9.89 -7.19
N TYR A 16 -13.86 -11.09 -7.53
CA TYR A 16 -13.03 -12.28 -7.62
C TYR A 16 -11.95 -12.14 -8.71
N GLN A 17 -12.33 -11.73 -9.92
CA GLN A 17 -11.42 -11.56 -11.04
C GLN A 17 -10.36 -10.47 -10.75
N ALA A 18 -10.79 -9.35 -10.18
CA ALA A 18 -9.88 -8.27 -9.78
C ALA A 18 -8.86 -8.76 -8.74
N LEU A 19 -9.31 -9.51 -7.72
CA LEU A 19 -8.42 -10.05 -6.69
C LEU A 19 -7.43 -11.07 -7.27
N CYS A 20 -7.87 -11.95 -8.18
CA CYS A 20 -6.98 -12.88 -8.89
C CYS A 20 -5.91 -12.14 -9.70
N PHE A 21 -6.32 -11.14 -10.50
CA PHE A 21 -5.40 -10.36 -11.31
C PHE A 21 -4.37 -9.62 -10.44
N SER A 22 -4.83 -8.95 -9.38
CA SER A 22 -3.97 -8.26 -8.44
C SER A 22 -3.03 -9.20 -7.70
N CYS A 23 -3.50 -10.39 -7.30
CA CYS A 23 -2.65 -11.40 -6.67
C CYS A 23 -1.50 -11.82 -7.60
N GLY A 24 -1.79 -12.06 -8.88
CA GLY A 24 -0.76 -12.36 -9.88
C GLY A 24 0.25 -11.23 -10.04
N TYR A 25 -0.21 -9.98 -10.13
CA TYR A 25 0.65 -8.81 -10.21
C TYR A 25 1.57 -8.69 -8.98
N PHE A 26 1.03 -8.79 -7.76
CA PHE A 26 1.83 -8.67 -6.54
C PHE A 26 2.87 -9.80 -6.41
N ALA A 27 2.53 -11.01 -6.85
CA ALA A 27 3.46 -12.14 -6.87
C ALA A 27 4.62 -11.88 -7.83
N TYR A 28 4.31 -11.38 -9.03
CA TYR A 28 5.32 -11.01 -10.01
C TYR A 28 6.21 -9.86 -9.51
N ASP A 29 5.65 -8.78 -8.98
CA ASP A 29 6.40 -7.64 -8.46
C ASP A 29 7.30 -8.06 -7.28
N GLN A 30 6.81 -8.95 -6.40
CA GLN A 30 7.64 -9.50 -5.32
C GLN A 30 8.79 -10.35 -5.86
N GLN A 31 8.55 -11.19 -6.87
CA GLN A 31 9.60 -11.98 -7.50
C GLN A 31 10.64 -11.09 -8.19
N ASP A 32 10.22 -10.05 -8.91
CA ASP A 32 11.10 -9.07 -9.55
C ASP A 32 11.99 -8.36 -8.53
N MET A 33 11.39 -7.89 -7.41
CA MET A 33 12.13 -7.27 -6.31
C MET A 33 13.18 -8.20 -5.69
N LEU A 34 12.90 -9.51 -5.58
CA LEU A 34 13.85 -10.50 -5.09
C LEU A 34 14.98 -10.76 -6.09
N GLN A 35 14.65 -10.94 -7.37
CA GLN A 35 15.62 -11.24 -8.42
C GLN A 35 16.61 -10.09 -8.61
N TYR A 36 16.12 -8.85 -8.65
CA TYR A 36 16.93 -7.66 -8.89
C TYR A 36 17.38 -6.94 -7.61
N ARG A 37 17.09 -7.52 -6.43
CA ARG A 37 17.43 -6.95 -5.11
C ARG A 37 16.99 -5.50 -4.96
N LEU A 38 15.79 -5.17 -5.45
CA LEU A 38 15.22 -3.81 -5.48
C LEU A 38 14.66 -3.36 -4.12
N TYR A 39 15.24 -3.85 -3.04
CA TYR A 39 14.88 -3.54 -1.66
C TYR A 39 16.05 -2.88 -0.92
N SER A 40 15.75 -2.02 0.05
CA SER A 40 16.76 -1.27 0.81
C SER A 40 16.62 -1.55 2.30
N GLY A 41 17.75 -1.64 2.99
CA GLY A 41 17.82 -1.87 4.44
C GLY A 41 17.87 -3.34 4.85
N PHE A 42 18.07 -3.56 6.15
CA PHE A 42 18.14 -4.89 6.77
C PHE A 42 16.77 -5.60 6.81
N ILE A 43 15.69 -4.82 6.91
CA ILE A 43 14.31 -5.31 6.89
C ILE A 43 13.62 -4.63 5.70
N PRO A 44 13.44 -5.33 4.57
CA PRO A 44 12.84 -4.75 3.39
C PRO A 44 11.32 -4.61 3.61
N SER A 45 10.93 -3.48 4.22
CA SER A 45 9.56 -3.16 4.59
C SER A 45 8.55 -3.36 3.44
N ILE A 46 8.94 -3.02 2.21
CA ILE A 46 8.12 -3.23 1.01
C ILE A 46 7.96 -4.71 0.63
N LEU A 47 8.99 -5.53 0.85
CA LEU A 47 8.94 -6.96 0.55
C LEU A 47 8.01 -7.68 1.55
N ILE A 48 8.10 -7.29 2.82
CA ILE A 48 7.21 -7.80 3.87
C ILE A 48 5.76 -7.37 3.62
N HIS A 49 5.53 -6.13 3.18
CA HIS A 49 4.22 -5.64 2.76
C HIS A 49 3.59 -6.54 1.68
N HIS A 50 4.34 -6.80 0.61
CA HIS A 50 3.88 -7.64 -0.50
C HIS A 50 3.62 -9.08 -0.05
N LEU A 51 4.45 -9.61 0.85
CA LEU A 51 4.30 -10.95 1.38
C LEU A 51 3.00 -11.08 2.20
N VAL A 52 2.74 -10.13 3.09
CA VAL A 52 1.51 -10.11 3.91
C VAL A 52 0.28 -10.00 3.00
N LEU A 53 0.30 -9.11 2.00
CA LEU A 53 -0.79 -9.00 1.03
C LEU A 53 -1.02 -10.30 0.27
N LEU A 54 0.03 -10.94 -0.23
CA LEU A 54 -0.06 -12.21 -0.95
C LEU A 54 -0.64 -13.34 -0.09
N ILE A 55 -0.25 -13.43 1.18
CA ILE A 55 -0.82 -14.41 2.12
C ILE A 55 -2.32 -14.16 2.30
N CYS A 56 -2.72 -12.91 2.57
CA CYS A 56 -4.13 -12.56 2.75
C CYS A 56 -4.96 -12.80 1.47
N PHE A 57 -4.42 -12.46 0.31
CA PHE A 57 -5.11 -12.60 -0.98
C PHE A 57 -5.29 -14.08 -1.33
N THR A 58 -4.21 -14.87 -1.20
CA THR A 58 -4.24 -16.30 -1.50
C THR A 58 -5.18 -17.04 -0.54
N LEU A 59 -5.17 -16.71 0.75
CA LEU A 59 -6.05 -17.36 1.72
C LEU A 59 -7.53 -17.06 1.42
N ALA A 60 -7.87 -15.83 1.06
CA ALA A 60 -9.24 -15.48 0.72
C ALA A 60 -9.70 -16.06 -0.62
N LEU A 61 -8.81 -16.16 -1.61
CA LEU A 61 -9.09 -16.88 -2.86
C LEU A 61 -9.31 -18.37 -2.60
N TYR A 62 -8.53 -18.96 -1.69
CA TYR A 62 -8.64 -20.37 -1.30
C TYR A 62 -9.94 -20.66 -0.53
N ARG A 63 -10.30 -19.81 0.45
CA ARG A 63 -11.47 -20.00 1.30
C ARG A 63 -12.76 -19.44 0.69
N ARG A 64 -12.67 -18.57 -0.33
CA ARG A 64 -13.78 -17.81 -0.94
C ARG A 64 -14.58 -16.96 0.07
N ILE A 65 -13.96 -16.55 1.16
CA ILE A 65 -14.56 -15.72 2.21
C ILE A 65 -13.77 -14.41 2.27
N THR A 66 -14.42 -13.30 2.64
CA THR A 66 -13.82 -11.95 2.80
C THR A 66 -13.28 -11.26 1.54
N ILE A 67 -13.61 -11.75 0.34
CA ILE A 67 -13.12 -11.20 -0.94
C ILE A 67 -13.43 -9.70 -1.06
N ASN A 68 -14.62 -9.27 -0.65
CA ASN A 68 -15.02 -7.87 -0.71
C ASN A 68 -14.23 -6.99 0.27
N TYR A 69 -13.87 -7.50 1.46
CA TYR A 69 -12.94 -6.79 2.36
C TYR A 69 -11.58 -6.58 1.70
N LEU A 70 -11.07 -7.59 1.00
CA LEU A 70 -9.79 -7.51 0.32
C LEU A 70 -9.80 -6.60 -0.89
N ILE A 71 -10.93 -6.48 -1.60
CA ILE A 71 -11.10 -5.45 -2.63
C ILE A 71 -11.07 -4.03 -2.03
N LEU A 72 -11.69 -3.82 -0.86
CA LEU A 72 -11.57 -2.54 -0.17
C LEU A 72 -10.11 -2.24 0.23
N THR A 73 -9.38 -3.25 0.72
CA THR A 73 -7.94 -3.14 0.99
C THR A 73 -7.13 -2.90 -0.28
N LEU A 74 -7.51 -3.49 -1.42
CA LEU A 74 -6.89 -3.27 -2.72
C LEU A 74 -7.04 -1.82 -3.19
N ILE A 75 -8.19 -1.20 -2.96
CA ILE A 75 -8.41 0.23 -3.21
C ILE A 75 -7.47 1.07 -2.35
N CYS A 76 -7.15 0.63 -1.12
CA CYS A 76 -6.17 1.30 -0.26
C CYS A 76 -4.76 1.26 -0.86
N GLU A 77 -4.43 0.18 -1.57
CA GLU A 77 -3.15 -0.01 -2.26
C GLU A 77 -3.01 0.77 -3.56
N LEU A 78 -4.06 1.42 -4.09
CA LEU A 78 -3.92 2.34 -5.24
C LEU A 78 -2.89 3.46 -4.99
N HIS A 79 -2.67 3.85 -3.74
CA HIS A 79 -1.61 4.82 -3.41
C HIS A 79 -0.21 4.32 -3.80
N SER A 80 0.06 3.02 -3.65
CA SER A 80 1.34 2.43 -4.02
C SER A 80 1.65 2.61 -5.50
N VAL A 81 0.64 2.59 -6.39
CA VAL A 81 0.80 2.85 -7.83
C VAL A 81 1.46 4.20 -8.08
N PHE A 82 1.04 5.25 -7.36
CA PHE A 82 1.65 6.59 -7.49
C PHE A 82 3.10 6.61 -7.02
N LEU A 83 3.45 5.82 -5.99
CA LEU A 83 4.82 5.67 -5.52
C LEU A 83 5.68 4.91 -6.56
N HIS A 84 5.14 3.86 -7.18
CA HIS A 84 5.82 3.13 -8.25
C HIS A 84 6.03 4.02 -9.47
N VAL A 85 5.03 4.80 -9.89
CA VAL A 85 5.17 5.77 -10.98
C VAL A 85 6.25 6.82 -10.64
N ARG A 86 6.28 7.32 -9.40
CA ARG A 86 7.35 8.23 -8.95
C ARG A 86 8.73 7.57 -8.98
N LYS A 87 8.84 6.30 -8.59
CA LYS A 87 10.09 5.53 -8.64
C LYS A 87 10.52 5.31 -10.10
N LEU A 88 9.63 4.86 -10.98
CA LEU A 88 9.87 4.67 -12.41
C LEU A 88 10.33 5.96 -13.08
N ARG A 89 9.66 7.10 -12.83
CA ARG A 89 10.08 8.40 -13.37
C ARG A 89 11.48 8.80 -12.92
N ARG A 90 11.81 8.57 -11.63
CA ARG A 90 13.16 8.82 -11.10
C ARG A 90 14.21 7.91 -11.73
N MET A 91 13.86 6.65 -12.02
CA MET A 91 14.75 5.70 -12.72
C MET A 91 14.93 6.06 -14.20
N ALA A 92 13.90 6.64 -14.83
CA ALA A 92 13.97 7.13 -16.21
C ALA A 92 14.80 8.42 -16.38
N GLY A 93 15.45 8.92 -15.31
CA GLY A 93 16.30 10.11 -15.37
C GLY A 93 15.54 11.43 -15.45
N VAL A 94 14.21 11.41 -15.43
CA VAL A 94 13.37 12.62 -15.46
C VAL A 94 13.40 13.26 -14.07
N ARG A 95 14.37 14.15 -13.88
CA ARG A 95 14.76 14.78 -12.62
C ARG A 95 14.40 16.27 -12.56
N ASP A 96 13.45 16.72 -13.36
CA ASP A 96 13.04 18.14 -13.43
C ASP A 96 12.32 18.58 -12.15
N ALA A 97 13.11 18.87 -11.11
CA ALA A 97 12.69 19.34 -9.80
C ALA A 97 11.97 20.71 -9.83
N GLU A 98 12.13 21.46 -10.91
CA GLU A 98 11.55 22.81 -11.13
C GLU A 98 10.17 22.77 -11.81
N SER A 99 9.71 21.61 -12.28
CA SER A 99 8.48 21.50 -13.08
C SER A 99 7.21 21.52 -12.22
N ARG A 100 6.14 22.17 -12.72
CA ARG A 100 4.75 22.06 -12.22
C ARG A 100 4.35 20.61 -11.94
N VAL A 101 4.91 19.66 -12.70
CA VAL A 101 4.69 18.21 -12.57
C VAL A 101 5.07 17.71 -11.18
N VAL A 102 6.20 18.12 -10.60
CA VAL A 102 6.66 17.66 -9.28
C VAL A 102 5.75 18.17 -8.16
N LYS A 103 5.26 19.42 -8.25
CA LYS A 103 4.28 19.96 -7.29
C LYS A 103 2.96 19.21 -7.35
N VAL A 104 2.44 18.97 -8.56
CA VAL A 104 1.18 18.22 -8.74
C VAL A 104 1.32 16.79 -8.21
N GLU A 105 2.42 16.13 -8.49
CA GLU A 105 2.70 14.79 -7.96
C GLU A 105 2.77 14.76 -6.44
N TRP A 106 3.39 15.76 -5.80
CA TRP A 106 3.40 15.86 -4.35
C TRP A 106 2.01 16.04 -3.76
N ILE A 107 1.20 16.92 -4.36
CA ILE A 107 -0.19 17.15 -3.93
C ILE A 107 -1.00 15.87 -4.09
N LEU A 108 -0.95 15.24 -5.25
CA LEU A 108 -1.65 13.98 -5.51
C LEU A 108 -1.18 12.88 -4.54
N ASN A 109 0.12 12.77 -4.29
CA ASN A 109 0.63 11.74 -3.39
C ASN A 109 0.18 11.97 -1.93
N TRP A 110 0.13 13.22 -1.47
CA TRP A 110 -0.41 13.54 -0.14
C TRP A 110 -1.92 13.29 -0.05
N ILE A 111 -2.69 13.72 -1.05
CA ILE A 111 -4.14 13.49 -1.10
C ILE A 111 -4.42 11.99 -1.08
N MET A 112 -3.76 11.23 -1.95
CA MET A 112 -3.92 9.78 -2.01
C MET A 112 -3.50 9.10 -0.72
N PHE A 113 -2.40 9.52 -0.09
CA PHE A 113 -1.99 8.98 1.22
C PHE A 113 -3.07 9.20 2.28
N VAL A 114 -3.66 10.40 2.37
CA VAL A 114 -4.71 10.69 3.34
C VAL A 114 -5.97 9.87 3.05
N PHE A 115 -6.46 9.89 1.82
CA PHE A 115 -7.75 9.26 1.50
C PHE A 115 -7.67 7.73 1.43
N THR A 116 -6.69 7.16 0.74
CA THR A 116 -6.67 5.71 0.53
C THR A 116 -5.90 4.97 1.61
N ARG A 117 -4.95 5.60 2.31
CA ARG A 117 -4.18 4.93 3.36
C ARG A 117 -4.61 5.32 4.76
N LEU A 118 -4.87 6.59 5.07
CA LEU A 118 -5.26 6.96 6.43
C LEU A 118 -6.74 6.68 6.68
N VAL A 119 -7.62 7.28 5.87
CA VAL A 119 -9.08 7.19 6.06
C VAL A 119 -9.57 5.76 5.87
N SER A 120 -9.20 5.10 4.77
CA SER A 120 -9.67 3.73 4.52
C SER A 120 -9.21 2.73 5.57
N HIS A 121 -7.97 2.82 6.06
CA HIS A 121 -7.49 1.92 7.11
C HIS A 121 -8.15 2.16 8.46
N ILE A 122 -8.44 3.42 8.82
CA ILE A 122 -9.24 3.73 10.01
C ILE A 122 -10.64 3.13 9.87
N LEU A 123 -11.27 3.26 8.70
CA LEU A 123 -12.61 2.70 8.45
C LEU A 123 -12.61 1.17 8.48
N ILE A 124 -11.63 0.52 7.86
CA ILE A 124 -11.50 -0.95 7.85
C ILE A 124 -11.21 -1.47 9.26
N THR A 125 -10.28 -0.85 9.99
CA THR A 125 -9.97 -1.20 11.39
C THR A 125 -11.19 -1.04 12.29
N GLY A 126 -11.89 0.10 12.18
CA GLY A 126 -13.12 0.35 12.92
C GLY A 126 -14.22 -0.67 12.61
N LYS A 127 -14.34 -1.09 11.35
CA LYS A 127 -15.27 -2.16 10.96
C LYS A 127 -14.85 -3.51 11.54
N LEU A 128 -13.57 -3.86 11.48
CA LEU A 128 -13.05 -5.12 11.99
C LEU A 128 -13.27 -5.27 13.50
N ILE A 129 -13.15 -4.17 14.24
CA ILE A 129 -13.45 -4.12 15.68
C ILE A 129 -14.96 -4.24 15.92
N LYS A 130 -15.78 -3.51 15.17
CA LYS A 130 -17.24 -3.51 15.34
C LYS A 130 -17.87 -4.86 15.00
N ASP A 131 -17.34 -5.54 13.98
CA ASP A 131 -17.84 -6.85 13.54
C ASP A 131 -17.06 -8.01 14.18
N ALA A 132 -16.18 -7.76 15.16
CA ALA A 132 -15.38 -8.78 15.82
C ALA A 132 -16.22 -9.93 16.41
N SER A 133 -17.40 -9.63 16.94
CA SER A 133 -18.33 -10.62 17.48
C SER A 133 -19.07 -11.46 16.44
N LYS A 134 -19.00 -11.08 15.15
CA LYS A 134 -19.67 -11.76 14.04
C LYS A 134 -18.75 -12.67 13.25
N PHE A 135 -17.43 -12.52 13.39
CA PHE A 135 -16.50 -13.50 12.88
C PHE A 135 -16.69 -14.79 13.68
N GLU A 136 -16.95 -15.91 12.99
CA GLU A 136 -16.91 -17.23 13.60
C GLU A 136 -15.54 -17.45 14.27
N LYS A 137 -15.46 -18.36 15.25
CA LYS A 137 -14.26 -18.64 16.09
C LYS A 137 -13.05 -19.23 15.32
N GLY A 138 -12.87 -18.86 14.05
CA GLY A 138 -11.75 -19.25 13.21
C GLY A 138 -10.55 -18.29 13.28
N ILE A 139 -9.54 -18.60 12.48
CA ILE A 139 -8.25 -17.87 12.40
C ILE A 139 -8.38 -16.54 11.64
N GLU A 140 -9.53 -16.29 11.00
CA GLU A 140 -9.76 -15.19 10.06
C GLU A 140 -9.70 -13.82 10.75
N TRP A 141 -10.33 -13.65 11.91
CA TRP A 141 -10.29 -12.38 12.63
C TRP A 141 -8.91 -12.03 13.20
N PRO A 142 -8.20 -12.95 13.90
CA PRO A 142 -6.82 -12.70 14.33
C PRO A 142 -5.88 -12.37 13.17
N LEU A 143 -6.01 -13.09 12.05
CA LEU A 143 -5.18 -12.87 10.88
C LEU A 143 -5.47 -11.50 10.25
N ALA A 144 -6.74 -11.12 10.12
CA ALA A 144 -7.13 -9.82 9.58
C ALA A 144 -6.69 -8.67 10.50
N MET A 145 -6.80 -8.82 11.82
CA MET A 145 -6.28 -7.86 12.80
C MET A 145 -4.76 -7.70 12.71
N LEU A 146 -4.03 -8.81 12.58
CA LEU A 146 -2.57 -8.80 12.48
C LEU A 146 -2.11 -8.17 11.17
N GLY A 147 -2.76 -8.50 10.05
CA GLY A 147 -2.53 -7.86 8.75
C GLY A 147 -2.79 -6.35 8.79
N MET A 148 -3.89 -5.94 9.40
CA MET A 148 -4.26 -4.53 9.56
C MET A 148 -3.26 -3.78 10.47
N ALA A 149 -2.84 -4.38 11.59
CA ALA A 149 -1.82 -3.79 12.47
C ALA A 149 -0.47 -3.62 11.75
N GLY A 150 -0.02 -4.64 11.02
CA GLY A 150 1.19 -4.57 10.20
C GLY A 150 1.10 -3.47 9.14
N MET A 151 -0.04 -3.38 8.45
CA MET A 151 -0.29 -2.38 7.42
C MET A 151 -0.28 -0.94 7.97
N ASN A 152 -0.88 -0.72 9.14
CA ASN A 152 -0.85 0.59 9.81
C ASN A 152 0.57 0.99 10.22
N LEU A 153 1.38 0.05 10.71
CA LEU A 153 2.78 0.30 11.05
C LEU A 153 3.59 0.69 9.81
N LEU A 154 3.41 -0.04 8.71
CA LEU A 154 4.04 0.26 7.42
C LEU A 154 3.63 1.64 6.88
N ASN A 155 2.37 2.03 7.05
CA ASN A 155 1.89 3.37 6.68
C ASN A 155 2.52 4.48 7.51
N ALA A 156 2.75 4.24 8.81
CA ALA A 156 3.43 5.19 9.67
C ALA A 156 4.87 5.42 9.18
N PHE A 157 5.61 4.35 8.87
CA PHE A 157 6.96 4.47 8.30
C PHE A 157 6.96 5.20 6.97
N LEU A 158 6.04 4.87 6.07
CA LEU A 158 5.92 5.54 4.78
C LEU A 158 5.60 7.04 4.95
N GLY A 159 4.72 7.39 5.89
CA GLY A 159 4.40 8.79 6.18
C GLY A 159 5.61 9.59 6.68
N ILE A 160 6.44 8.97 7.54
CA ILE A 160 7.69 9.56 8.03
C ILE A 160 8.67 9.77 6.86
N ASP A 161 8.86 8.75 6.01
CA ASP A 161 9.74 8.85 4.84
C ASP A 161 9.27 9.91 3.85
N LEU A 162 7.95 9.99 3.64
CA LEU A 162 7.34 11.00 2.78
C LEU A 162 7.57 12.42 3.33
N PHE A 163 7.39 12.60 4.63
CA PHE A 163 7.62 13.88 5.30
C PHE A 163 9.10 14.29 5.24
N ASN A 164 10.00 13.34 5.47
CA ASN A 164 11.44 13.57 5.37
C ASN A 164 11.87 13.94 3.95
N ALA A 165 11.32 13.25 2.93
CA ALA A 165 11.57 13.57 1.53
C ALA A 165 11.03 14.96 1.15
N PHE A 166 9.84 15.33 1.62
CA PHE A 166 9.26 16.65 1.40
C PHE A 166 10.14 17.75 2.04
N LYS A 167 10.57 17.55 3.28
CA LYS A 167 11.46 18.47 3.99
C LYS A 167 12.81 18.63 3.29
N LYS A 168 13.34 17.54 2.71
CA LYS A 168 14.61 17.54 1.96
C LYS A 168 14.50 18.28 0.63
N GLU A 169 13.38 18.17 -0.07
CA GLU A 169 13.14 18.90 -1.32
C GLU A 169 12.76 20.38 -1.07
N LYS A 170 12.21 20.72 0.11
CA LYS A 170 11.90 22.11 0.50
C LYS A 170 13.09 22.89 1.05
N LYS A 171 14.13 22.22 1.55
CA LYS A 171 15.40 22.87 1.87
C LYS A 171 16.14 23.15 0.54
N PRO A 172 16.46 24.41 0.22
CA PRO A 172 17.31 24.70 -0.93
C PRO A 172 18.60 23.89 -0.81
N GLN A 173 19.16 23.41 -1.93
CA GLN A 173 20.55 22.98 -1.99
C GLN A 173 21.44 24.16 -1.56
N GLN A 174 21.68 24.30 -0.26
CA GLN A 174 22.78 25.11 0.23
C GLN A 174 24.05 24.26 0.17
N ASN A 175 24.90 24.68 -0.76
CA ASN A 175 26.33 24.41 -0.87
C ASN A 175 26.77 23.07 -1.45
N ASN A 176 27.11 23.11 -2.74
CA ASN A 176 28.39 22.55 -3.17
C ASN A 176 29.12 23.56 -4.07
N PRO A 177 29.88 24.52 -3.51
CA PRO A 177 30.80 25.29 -4.31
C PRO A 177 32.10 24.49 -4.48
N LYS A 178 32.53 24.41 -5.74
CA LYS A 178 33.88 24.06 -6.23
C LYS A 178 34.18 22.57 -6.47
N ARG A 179 34.13 22.23 -7.76
CA ARG A 179 35.24 21.52 -8.41
C ARG A 179 35.53 22.17 -9.76
N HIS A 180 36.19 23.33 -9.69
CA HIS A 180 37.10 23.77 -10.73
C HIS A 180 38.50 23.56 -10.17
N GLU A 181 39.41 23.18 -11.09
CA GLU A 181 40.76 22.63 -10.93
C GLU A 181 40.82 21.10 -10.86
#